data_AF-A0A1I8PL47-F1
#
_entry.id   AF-A0A1I8PL47-F1
#
_cell.length_a   1.000
_cell.length_b   1.000
_cell.length_c   1.000
_cell.angle_alpha   90.00
_cell.angle_beta   90.00
_cell.angle_gamma   90.00
#
_symmetry.space_group_name_H-M   'P 1'
#
loop_
_entity.id
_entity.type
_entity.pdbx_description
1 polymer ?
#
loop_
_entity_poly.entity_id
_entity_poly.type
_entity_poly.pdbx_seq_one_letter_code
_entity_poly.pdbx_strand_id
1 'polypeptide(L)'
;MRSFMYMTVLMALIACSMATTVKNCPKTKARLLENGDVTISSCPKTKCNLKRNTEATIEMKIIPNRDFKELNSDIQGILLDVPLPFPGYYGTSACPHIFDAEGKNQVGCPLKAGETYIYKNSFKILPIYPTVSLTIHWGLGDKEGDAVCFQIPAKIKS
;
A
#
# COMPACT_ATOMS: atom_id res chain seq x y z
N MET A 1 -42.03 -36.35 -10.44
CA MET A 1 -41.83 -35.78 -9.09
C MET A 1 -40.71 -36.54 -8.39
N ARG A 2 -39.91 -35.83 -7.57
CA ARG A 2 -38.67 -36.25 -6.85
C ARG A 2 -37.43 -36.13 -7.75
N SER A 3 -36.84 -34.94 -7.92
CA SER A 3 -36.14 -34.11 -6.92
C SER A 3 -35.08 -34.91 -6.16
N PHE A 4 -33.83 -34.83 -6.62
CA PHE A 4 -32.64 -35.09 -5.81
C PHE A 4 -31.65 -33.95 -6.04
N MET A 5 -31.76 -32.99 -5.12
CA MET A 5 -30.94 -31.81 -4.96
C MET A 5 -29.57 -32.23 -4.40
N TYR A 6 -28.51 -32.15 -5.20
CA TYR A 6 -27.15 -32.32 -4.71
C TYR A 6 -26.61 -30.98 -4.21
N MET A 7 -26.46 -30.91 -2.89
CA MET A 7 -25.98 -29.77 -2.11
C MET A 7 -24.48 -29.60 -2.32
N THR A 8 -24.08 -28.58 -3.10
CA THR A 8 -22.68 -28.15 -3.22
C THR A 8 -22.32 -27.29 -2.01
N VAL A 9 -21.52 -27.84 -1.09
CA VAL A 9 -20.93 -27.09 0.02
C VAL A 9 -19.76 -26.28 -0.52
N LEU A 10 -20.01 -25.01 -0.84
CA LEU A 10 -18.97 -24.03 -1.19
C LEU A 10 -18.31 -23.52 0.10
N MET A 11 -17.19 -24.13 0.49
CA MET A 11 -16.37 -23.67 1.61
C MET A 11 -15.64 -22.39 1.18
N ALA A 12 -16.26 -21.24 1.46
CA ALA A 12 -15.65 -19.94 1.24
C ALA A 12 -14.50 -19.75 2.24
N LEU A 13 -13.26 -19.79 1.74
CA LEU A 13 -12.08 -19.29 2.44
C LEU A 13 -12.24 -17.78 2.61
N ILE A 14 -12.81 -17.35 3.73
CA ILE A 14 -12.86 -15.95 4.13
C ILE A 14 -11.43 -15.55 4.49
N ALA A 15 -10.71 -14.98 3.52
CA ALA A 15 -9.48 -14.26 3.81
C ALA A 15 -9.83 -13.09 4.74
N CYS A 16 -9.49 -13.22 6.03
CA CYS A 16 -9.62 -12.12 6.98
C CYS A 16 -8.63 -11.01 6.56
N SER A 17 -9.11 -10.03 5.79
CA SER A 17 -8.34 -8.82 5.51
C SER A 17 -8.22 -8.00 6.79
N MET A 18 -7.06 -8.08 7.44
CA MET A 18 -6.72 -7.19 8.54
C MET A 18 -6.36 -5.82 7.95
N ALA A 19 -7.35 -4.94 7.86
CA ALA A 19 -7.15 -3.54 7.50
C ALA A 19 -6.05 -2.89 8.35
N THR A 20 -5.09 -2.21 7.72
CA THR A 20 -3.98 -1.56 8.42
C THR A 20 -4.40 -0.14 8.85
N THR A 21 -4.20 0.23 10.12
CA THR A 21 -4.41 1.62 10.56
C THR A 21 -3.21 2.47 10.18
N VAL A 22 -3.46 3.53 9.41
CA VAL A 22 -2.44 4.46 8.89
C VAL A 22 -2.69 5.87 9.41
N LYS A 23 -1.63 6.68 9.48
CA LYS A 23 -1.72 8.12 9.75
C LYS A 23 -1.57 8.88 8.44
N ASN A 24 -2.43 9.85 8.17
CA ASN A 24 -2.28 10.73 7.02
C ASN A 24 -1.02 11.61 7.16
N CYS A 25 -0.37 11.91 6.04
CA CYS A 25 0.82 12.76 6.04
C CYS A 25 0.48 14.21 6.46
N PRO A 26 1.32 14.89 7.27
CA PRO A 26 0.95 16.18 7.90
C PRO A 26 0.61 17.35 6.95
N LYS A 27 1.09 17.31 5.70
CA LYS A 27 0.95 18.42 4.73
C LYS A 27 0.38 17.97 3.38
N THR A 28 -0.13 16.74 3.29
CA THR A 28 -0.65 16.25 2.01
C THR A 28 -1.97 16.95 1.65
N LYS A 29 -2.14 17.24 0.37
CA LYS A 29 -3.42 17.72 -0.19
C LYS A 29 -4.26 16.57 -0.74
N ALA A 30 -3.73 15.35 -0.73
CA ALA A 30 -4.42 14.14 -1.16
C ALA A 30 -5.63 13.84 -0.27
N ARG A 31 -6.50 12.96 -0.75
CA ARG A 31 -7.60 12.41 0.06
C ARG A 31 -7.04 11.74 1.31
N LEU A 32 -7.65 12.02 2.46
CA LEU A 32 -7.33 11.33 3.71
C LEU A 32 -7.74 9.85 3.61
N LEU A 33 -6.83 8.97 3.99
CA LEU A 33 -7.05 7.54 4.06
C LEU A 33 -7.82 7.17 5.33
N GLU A 34 -8.75 6.25 5.17
CA GLU A 34 -9.56 5.66 6.23
C GLU A 34 -9.09 4.23 6.57
N ASN A 35 -9.65 3.65 7.62
CA ASN A 35 -9.37 2.27 7.99
C ASN A 35 -9.81 1.32 6.86
N GLY A 36 -8.85 0.54 6.33
CA GLY A 36 -9.12 -0.42 5.25
C GLY A 36 -8.73 0.06 3.86
N ASP A 37 -8.38 1.34 3.69
CA ASP A 37 -7.86 1.85 2.42
C ASP A 37 -6.45 1.31 2.11
N VAL A 38 -5.74 0.79 3.10
CA VAL A 38 -4.40 0.21 2.97
C VAL A 38 -4.35 -1.15 3.66
N THR A 39 -3.84 -2.14 2.94
CA THR A 39 -3.55 -3.47 3.45
C THR A 39 -2.08 -3.81 3.19
N ILE A 40 -1.37 -4.27 4.22
CA ILE A 40 0.01 -4.74 4.08
C ILE A 40 0.11 -6.11 4.74
N SER A 41 0.59 -7.12 4.00
CA SER A 41 0.53 -8.53 4.44
C SER A 41 1.25 -8.83 5.77
N SER A 42 2.21 -8.00 6.16
CA SER A 42 2.98 -8.14 7.42
C SER A 42 2.60 -7.14 8.51
N CYS A 43 1.47 -6.44 8.37
CA CYS A 43 1.06 -5.36 9.26
C CYS A 43 -0.37 -5.52 9.79
N PRO A 44 -0.56 -6.19 10.94
CA PRO A 44 -1.84 -6.11 11.65
C PRO A 44 -2.06 -4.69 12.24
N LYS A 45 -3.34 -4.35 12.49
CA LYS A 45 -3.90 -3.03 12.89
C LYS A 45 -3.05 -2.14 13.81
N THR A 46 -2.21 -2.69 14.70
CA THR A 46 -1.53 -1.91 15.73
C THR A 46 -0.05 -1.61 15.46
N LYS A 47 0.70 -2.51 14.80
CA LYS A 47 2.16 -2.34 14.52
C LYS A 47 2.59 -3.22 13.34
N CYS A 48 3.28 -2.64 12.36
CA CYS A 48 3.96 -3.38 11.31
C CYS A 48 5.20 -4.10 11.85
N ASN A 49 5.26 -5.44 11.77
CA ASN A 49 6.48 -6.19 12.10
C ASN A 49 7.04 -6.75 10.80
N LEU A 50 8.11 -6.13 10.30
CA LEU A 50 8.76 -6.50 9.06
C LEU A 50 9.92 -7.45 9.35
N LYS A 51 9.79 -8.71 8.96
CA LYS A 51 10.85 -9.72 9.15
C LYS A 51 11.88 -9.61 8.04
N ARG A 52 13.17 -9.63 8.38
CA ARG A 52 14.26 -9.71 7.39
C ARG A 52 14.16 -10.97 6.54
N ASN A 53 14.72 -10.89 5.34
CA ASN A 53 14.70 -11.97 4.36
C ASN A 53 13.28 -12.45 4.03
N THR A 54 12.33 -11.50 4.01
CA THR A 54 10.95 -11.75 3.58
C THR A 54 10.52 -10.72 2.56
N GLU A 55 9.41 -11.03 1.89
CA GLU A 55 8.73 -10.14 0.96
C GLU A 55 7.34 -9.81 1.53
N ALA A 56 7.02 -8.52 1.58
CA ALA A 56 5.71 -8.03 1.98
C ALA A 56 4.98 -7.49 0.75
N THR A 57 3.66 -7.54 0.78
CA THR A 57 2.80 -6.96 -0.26
C THR A 57 2.00 -5.81 0.32
N ILE A 58 1.73 -4.81 -0.51
CA ILE A 58 0.86 -3.69 -0.21
C ILE A 58 -0.24 -3.60 -1.26
N GLU A 59 -1.45 -3.36 -0.80
CA GLU A 59 -2.58 -2.96 -1.61
C GLU A 59 -3.16 -1.67 -1.03
N MET A 60 -3.41 -0.66 -1.86
CA MET A 60 -4.06 0.57 -1.42
C MET A 60 -5.05 1.12 -2.44
N LYS A 61 -6.12 1.73 -1.94
CA LYS A 61 -7.09 2.47 -2.74
C LYS A 61 -6.65 3.91 -2.97
N ILE A 62 -6.59 4.33 -4.23
CA ILE A 62 -6.23 5.68 -4.65
C ILE A 62 -7.44 6.33 -5.31
N ILE A 63 -7.77 7.55 -4.87
CA ILE A 63 -8.77 8.43 -5.51
C ILE A 63 -8.11 9.80 -5.60
N PRO A 64 -7.45 10.15 -6.72
CA PRO A 64 -6.69 11.38 -6.80
C PRO A 64 -7.62 12.58 -6.89
N ASN A 65 -7.20 13.71 -6.32
CA ASN A 65 -7.96 14.97 -6.33
C ASN A 65 -7.74 15.80 -7.61
N ARG A 66 -6.80 15.40 -8.46
CA ARG A 66 -6.47 15.98 -9.77
C ARG A 66 -5.97 14.90 -10.71
N ASP A 67 -5.73 15.25 -11.96
CA ASP A 67 -5.10 14.36 -12.92
C ASP A 67 -3.60 14.19 -12.63
N PHE A 68 -3.11 12.96 -12.79
CA PHE A 68 -1.69 12.60 -12.69
C PHE A 68 -1.25 11.93 -13.98
N LYS A 69 -0.32 12.55 -14.73
CA LYS A 69 0.26 11.96 -15.95
C LYS A 69 1.33 10.92 -15.62
N GLU A 70 2.05 11.17 -14.53
CA GLU A 70 3.05 10.29 -13.96
C GLU A 70 2.75 10.10 -12.48
N LEU A 71 3.22 8.99 -11.94
CA LEU A 71 3.12 8.69 -10.53
C LEU A 71 4.45 8.09 -10.10
N ASN A 72 5.15 8.78 -9.21
CA ASN A 72 6.43 8.41 -8.67
C ASN A 72 6.30 8.15 -7.17
N SER A 73 7.12 7.26 -6.67
CA SER A 73 7.17 6.89 -5.27
C SER A 73 8.05 7.82 -4.45
N ASP A 74 7.52 8.28 -3.32
CA ASP A 74 8.27 8.87 -2.22
C ASP A 74 8.18 7.93 -1.01
N ILE A 75 9.00 6.86 -1.03
CA ILE A 75 8.96 5.83 0.02
C ILE A 75 10.23 5.92 0.86
N GLN A 76 10.05 6.15 2.15
CA GLN A 76 11.15 6.43 3.08
C GLN A 76 10.93 5.73 4.43
N GLY A 77 12.02 5.37 5.09
CA GLY A 77 12.02 5.02 6.51
C GLY A 77 12.50 6.20 7.33
N ILE A 78 11.68 6.69 8.27
CA ILE A 78 12.03 7.78 9.18
C ILE A 78 12.54 7.17 10.49
N LEU A 79 13.82 7.41 10.78
CA LEU A 79 14.54 6.93 11.94
C LEU A 79 15.02 8.11 12.77
N LEU A 80 14.51 8.28 13.99
CA LEU A 80 14.85 9.42 14.85
C LEU A 80 14.68 10.75 14.11
N ASP A 81 13.54 10.92 13.43
CA ASP A 81 13.19 12.07 12.59
C ASP A 81 14.08 12.29 11.35
N VAL A 82 15.02 11.39 11.06
CA VAL A 82 15.83 11.41 9.84
C VAL A 82 15.17 10.54 8.76
N PRO A 83 14.72 11.13 7.64
CA PRO A 83 14.20 10.37 6.51
C PRO A 83 15.33 9.66 5.74
N LEU A 84 15.19 8.35 5.53
CA LEU A 84 16.08 7.55 4.70
C LEU A 84 15.30 6.96 3.50
N PRO A 85 15.72 7.22 2.26
CA PRO A 85 15.10 6.64 1.06
C PRO A 85 15.06 5.11 1.10
N PHE A 86 13.95 4.49 0.67
CA PHE A 86 13.87 3.04 0.58
C PHE A 86 14.60 2.53 -0.68
N PRO A 87 15.70 1.75 -0.55
CA PRO A 87 16.51 1.38 -1.71
C PRO A 87 15.73 0.59 -2.76
N GLY A 88 15.80 1.04 -4.02
CA GLY A 88 15.11 0.42 -5.16
C GLY A 88 13.62 0.79 -5.29
N TYR A 89 13.04 1.48 -4.31
CA TYR A 89 11.64 1.89 -4.32
C TYR A 89 11.44 3.39 -4.25
N TYR A 90 12.42 4.17 -3.79
CA TYR A 90 12.34 5.64 -3.79
C TYR A 90 12.59 6.21 -5.19
N GLY A 91 11.74 7.16 -5.62
CA GLY A 91 11.88 7.88 -6.87
C GLY A 91 11.63 7.04 -8.13
N THR A 92 10.97 5.88 -8.00
CA THR A 92 10.65 4.99 -9.11
C THR A 92 9.20 5.18 -9.56
N SER A 93 8.89 4.78 -10.79
CA SER A 93 7.52 4.90 -11.29
C SER A 93 6.60 3.89 -10.59
N ALA A 94 5.49 4.39 -10.06
CA ALA A 94 4.40 3.60 -9.51
C ALA A 94 3.33 3.22 -10.56
N CYS A 95 3.37 3.82 -11.76
CA CYS A 95 2.41 3.54 -12.82
C CYS A 95 2.31 2.03 -13.17
N PRO A 96 3.39 1.25 -13.28
CA PRO A 96 3.30 -0.19 -13.55
C PRO A 96 2.54 -1.00 -12.48
N HIS A 97 2.23 -0.39 -11.34
CA HIS A 97 1.59 -1.01 -10.19
C HIS A 97 0.15 -0.55 -9.97
N ILE A 98 -0.44 0.15 -10.95
CA ILE A 98 -1.81 0.67 -10.89
C ILE A 98 -2.76 -0.27 -11.63
N PHE A 99 -3.84 -0.62 -10.95
CA PHE A 99 -4.94 -1.44 -11.42
C PHE A 99 -6.25 -0.65 -11.43
N ASP A 100 -7.23 -1.15 -12.20
CA ASP A 100 -8.62 -0.68 -12.20
C ASP A 100 -9.26 -0.75 -10.80
N ALA A 101 -10.47 -0.19 -10.67
CA ALA A 101 -11.19 -0.13 -9.40
C ALA A 101 -11.48 -1.52 -8.81
N GLU A 102 -11.61 -2.54 -9.66
CA GLU A 102 -11.77 -3.94 -9.27
C GLU A 102 -10.45 -4.63 -8.89
N GLY A 103 -9.31 -3.99 -9.16
CA GLY A 103 -7.97 -4.52 -8.91
C GLY A 103 -7.60 -5.72 -9.79
N LYS A 104 -8.20 -5.86 -10.99
CA LYS A 104 -8.05 -7.00 -11.90
C LYS A 104 -7.11 -6.72 -13.05
N ASN A 105 -7.25 -5.58 -13.71
CA ASN A 105 -6.45 -5.24 -14.88
C ASN A 105 -5.46 -4.13 -14.54
N GLN A 106 -4.20 -4.29 -14.96
CA GLN A 106 -3.20 -3.24 -14.84
C GLN A 106 -3.52 -2.14 -15.87
N VAL A 107 -3.77 -0.93 -15.41
CA VAL A 107 -4.19 0.22 -16.25
C VAL A 107 -3.12 1.29 -16.37
N GLY A 108 -2.18 1.34 -15.44
CA GLY A 108 -1.10 2.32 -15.49
C GLY A 108 -1.54 3.76 -15.25
N CYS A 109 -0.73 4.68 -15.74
CA CYS A 109 -1.03 6.10 -15.81
C CYS A 109 -1.50 6.46 -17.24
N PRO A 110 -2.27 7.54 -17.44
CA PRO A 110 -2.61 8.59 -16.47
C PRO A 110 -3.73 8.20 -15.49
N LEU A 111 -3.69 8.79 -14.28
CA LEU A 111 -4.82 8.75 -13.33
C LEU A 111 -5.70 9.99 -13.50
N LYS A 112 -7.00 9.81 -13.40
CA LYS A 112 -8.00 10.87 -13.52
C LYS A 112 -8.57 11.27 -12.17
N ALA A 113 -8.79 12.56 -11.98
CA ALA A 113 -9.38 13.11 -10.76
C ALA A 113 -10.73 12.43 -10.45
N GLY A 114 -10.92 12.01 -9.19
CA GLY A 114 -12.17 11.39 -8.71
C GLY A 114 -12.38 9.92 -9.10
N GLU A 115 -11.59 9.37 -10.02
CA GLU A 115 -11.63 7.95 -10.38
C GLU A 115 -10.98 7.07 -9.31
N THR A 116 -11.44 5.83 -9.17
CA THR A 116 -10.89 4.88 -8.20
C THR A 116 -9.88 3.95 -8.87
N TYR A 117 -8.72 3.82 -8.25
CA TYR A 117 -7.66 2.90 -8.67
C TYR A 117 -7.17 2.07 -7.48
N ILE A 118 -6.60 0.91 -7.79
CA ILE A 118 -5.95 0.06 -6.79
C ILE A 118 -4.46 -0.01 -7.10
N TYR A 119 -3.62 0.41 -6.16
CA TYR A 119 -2.17 0.21 -6.26
C TYR A 119 -1.78 -1.09 -5.58
N LYS A 120 -1.01 -1.93 -6.27
CA LYS A 120 -0.51 -3.22 -5.76
C LYS A 120 0.99 -3.35 -6.02
N ASN A 121 1.76 -3.57 -4.97
CA ASN A 121 3.20 -3.79 -5.11
C ASN A 121 3.73 -4.77 -4.06
N SER A 122 4.90 -5.34 -4.30
CA SER A 122 5.64 -6.14 -3.33
C SER A 122 7.03 -5.56 -3.06
N PHE A 123 7.50 -5.72 -1.82
CA PHE A 123 8.77 -5.19 -1.40
C PHE A 123 9.55 -6.12 -0.47
N LYS A 124 10.87 -6.16 -0.69
CA LYS A 124 11.77 -7.04 0.05
C LYS A 124 12.36 -6.34 1.27
N ILE A 125 12.38 -7.05 2.39
CA ILE A 125 13.06 -6.64 3.61
C ILE A 125 14.42 -7.31 3.63
N LEU A 126 15.45 -6.59 3.20
CA LEU A 126 16.77 -7.18 2.97
C LEU A 126 17.44 -7.61 4.28
N PRO A 127 18.25 -8.69 4.27
CA PRO A 127 18.98 -9.15 5.45
C PRO A 127 19.89 -8.09 6.09
N ILE A 128 20.42 -7.18 5.28
CA ILE A 128 21.33 -6.10 5.72
C ILE A 128 20.62 -5.00 6.53
N TYR A 129 19.29 -4.90 6.47
CA TYR A 129 18.56 -3.84 7.17
C TYR A 129 18.65 -4.01 8.69
N PRO A 130 18.93 -2.97 9.49
CA PRO A 130 19.09 -3.10 10.94
C PRO A 130 17.79 -3.50 11.66
N THR A 131 17.89 -4.08 12.84
CA THR A 131 16.74 -4.33 13.72
C THR A 131 16.42 -3.03 14.43
N VAL A 132 15.35 -2.37 14.02
CA VAL A 132 15.06 -1.00 14.46
C VAL A 132 13.57 -0.70 14.37
N SER A 133 13.11 0.25 15.19
CA SER A 133 11.76 0.82 15.05
C SER A 133 11.85 2.10 14.24
N LEU A 134 10.94 2.26 13.28
CA LEU A 134 10.91 3.41 12.39
C LEU A 134 9.46 3.77 12.05
N THR A 135 9.26 4.93 11.44
CA THR A 135 8.01 5.26 10.76
C THR A 135 8.23 5.08 9.27
N ILE A 136 7.41 4.26 8.61
CA ILE A 136 7.40 4.17 7.16
C ILE A 136 6.57 5.33 6.64
N HIS A 137 7.16 6.14 5.77
CA HIS A 137 6.47 7.10 4.93
C HIS A 137 6.22 6.46 3.57
N TRP A 138 4.98 6.50 3.11
CA TRP A 138 4.58 6.01 1.80
C TRP A 138 3.79 7.08 1.06
N GLY A 139 4.44 7.78 0.14
CA GLY A 139 3.84 8.75 -0.76
C GLY A 139 3.87 8.25 -2.20
N LEU A 140 2.81 8.50 -2.95
CA LEU A 140 2.78 8.35 -4.41
C LEU A 140 2.25 9.65 -5.01
N GLY A 141 3.00 10.25 -5.93
CA GLY A 141 2.69 11.57 -6.47
C GLY A 141 3.58 11.99 -7.62
N ASP A 142 3.50 13.27 -7.97
CA ASP A 142 4.43 13.91 -8.89
C ASP A 142 5.01 15.17 -8.23
N LYS A 143 5.69 16.03 -9.01
CA LYS A 143 6.32 17.25 -8.50
C LYS A 143 5.35 18.28 -7.93
N GLU A 144 4.07 18.22 -8.28
CA GLU A 144 3.02 19.13 -7.82
C GLU A 144 2.33 18.63 -6.54
N GLY A 145 2.55 17.37 -6.15
CA GLY A 145 2.10 16.81 -4.87
C GLY A 145 1.64 15.36 -4.95
N ASP A 146 1.08 14.87 -3.84
CA ASP A 146 0.69 13.46 -3.70
C ASP A 146 -0.70 13.18 -4.27
N ALA A 147 -0.85 12.02 -4.92
CA ALA A 147 -2.14 11.38 -5.15
C ALA A 147 -2.63 10.65 -3.89
N VAL A 148 -1.69 10.14 -3.08
CA VAL A 148 -1.93 9.48 -1.80
C VAL A 148 -0.66 9.55 -0.94
N CYS A 149 -0.82 9.75 0.37
CA CYS A 149 0.31 9.74 1.31
C CYS A 149 -0.11 9.27 2.69
N PHE A 150 0.64 8.34 3.27
CA PHE A 150 0.45 7.92 4.66
C PHE A 150 1.75 7.55 5.38
N GLN A 151 1.63 7.42 6.69
CA GLN A 151 2.67 6.98 7.59
C GLN A 151 2.21 5.85 8.50
N ILE A 152 3.10 4.92 8.80
CA ILE A 152 2.82 3.81 9.71
C ILE A 152 4.03 3.46 10.59
N PRO A 153 3.85 3.28 11.91
CA PRO A 153 4.91 2.75 12.75
C PRO A 153 5.23 1.30 12.40
N ALA A 154 6.51 1.02 12.21
CA ALA A 154 7.02 -0.30 11.88
C ALA A 154 8.23 -0.69 12.74
N LYS A 155 8.49 -1.99 12.82
CA LYS A 155 9.69 -2.55 13.43
C LYS A 155 10.27 -3.61 12.52
N ILE A 156 11.53 -3.42 12.11
CA ILE A 156 12.30 -4.45 11.40
C ILE A 156 12.86 -5.41 12.45
N LYS A 157 12.67 -6.72 12.22
CA LYS A 157 13.16 -7.80 13.10
C LYS A 157 13.84 -8.90 12.29
N SER A 158 14.60 -9.76 12.97
CA SER A 158 15.19 -10.96 12.37
C SER A 158 14.16 -12.02 12.02
#